data_AF-A0A843GBL1-F1
#
_entry.id   AF-A0A843GBL1-F1
#
_cell.length_a   1.000
_cell.length_b   1.000
_cell.length_c   1.000
_cell.angle_alpha   90.00
_cell.angle_beta   90.00
_cell.angle_gamma   90.00
#
_symmetry.space_group_name_H-M   'P 1'
#
loop_
_entity.id
_entity.type
_entity.pdbx_description
1 polymer ?
#
loop_
_entity_poly.entity_id
_entity_poly.type
_entity_poly.pdbx_seq_one_letter_code
_entity_poly.pdbx_strand_id
1 'polypeptide(L)'
;MRTSKTTKNAYLAKLTENIQMRSVDVGKDLDGSTPPSVFIGRWSYPKVYAGPMMVPQLGDTYIMDSPEQWIGENKTQEDIIGYRLNLVRGKQLIDIKDLENPFVEKLQDISLASKSIDSEATFGSRPSGAMFSEESTPHGPSALIEKFDIDAVKWDKQLEKSFYDTDLKAREAVMNLHNKDVPFSAMQKAFSVGAFGLKKNRKLVPTRWSITACDSTIADSLLKEVRHYPIMDS
;
A
#
# COMPACT_ATOMS: atom_id res chain seq x y z
N MET A 1 -16.55 29.78 8.01
CA MET A 1 -17.29 28.89 7.07
C MET A 1 -17.48 27.54 7.76
N ARG A 2 -18.71 27.26 8.24
CA ARG A 2 -19.06 25.93 8.78
C ARG A 2 -19.29 24.99 7.61
N THR A 3 -18.35 24.08 7.37
CA THR A 3 -18.54 22.99 6.42
C THR A 3 -19.64 22.07 6.93
N SER A 4 -20.72 21.97 6.17
CA SER A 4 -21.76 20.97 6.32
C SER A 4 -21.11 19.59 6.45
N LYS A 5 -21.26 18.94 7.63
CA LYS A 5 -20.88 17.54 7.79
C LYS A 5 -21.79 16.73 6.87
N THR A 6 -21.26 16.18 5.79
CA THR A 6 -21.94 15.19 4.97
C THR A 6 -22.46 14.05 5.84
N THR A 7 -23.60 13.47 5.48
CA THR A 7 -24.29 12.39 6.21
C THR A 7 -23.37 11.19 6.51
N LYS A 8 -22.39 10.94 5.63
CA LYS A 8 -21.38 9.88 5.78
C LYS A 8 -20.31 10.20 6.83
N ASN A 9 -19.81 11.44 6.91
CA ASN A 9 -18.84 11.87 7.93
C ASN A 9 -19.44 11.77 9.34
N ALA A 10 -20.70 12.18 9.49
CA ALA A 10 -21.42 12.02 10.74
C ALA A 10 -21.62 10.54 11.11
N TYR A 11 -21.88 9.68 10.11
CA TYR A 11 -22.01 8.24 10.29
C TYR A 11 -20.68 7.57 10.67
N LEU A 12 -19.59 7.91 10.01
CA LEU A 12 -18.25 7.42 10.34
C LEU A 12 -17.82 7.88 11.74
N ALA A 13 -18.03 9.16 12.06
CA ALA A 13 -17.75 9.69 13.39
C ALA A 13 -18.50 8.91 14.47
N LYS A 14 -19.79 8.63 14.26
CA LYS A 14 -20.62 7.83 15.17
C LYS A 14 -20.14 6.37 15.29
N LEU A 15 -19.72 5.73 14.19
CA LEU A 15 -19.15 4.38 14.21
C LEU A 15 -17.83 4.32 14.99
N THR A 16 -17.02 5.38 14.89
CA THR A 16 -15.70 5.45 15.52
C THR A 16 -15.73 6.02 16.95
N GLU A 17 -16.86 6.56 17.41
CA GLU A 17 -16.99 7.28 18.69
C GLU A 17 -16.68 6.38 19.90
N ASN A 18 -17.13 5.11 19.84
CA ASN A 18 -16.90 4.13 20.90
C ASN A 18 -15.69 3.22 20.65
N ILE A 19 -15.04 3.34 19.49
CA ILE A 19 -13.80 2.61 19.23
C ILE A 19 -12.72 3.34 20.03
N GLN A 20 -12.25 2.72 21.12
CA GLN A 20 -11.11 3.23 21.86
C GLN A 20 -9.86 3.04 20.99
N MET A 21 -9.62 4.01 20.09
CA MET A 21 -8.56 4.00 19.09
C MET A 21 -7.19 4.17 19.77
N ARG A 22 -6.70 3.10 20.40
CA ARG A 22 -5.31 3.02 20.81
C ARG A 22 -4.52 2.56 19.60
N SER A 23 -3.93 3.50 18.88
CA SER A 23 -2.84 3.19 17.97
C SER A 23 -1.72 2.53 18.74
N VAL A 24 -0.93 1.69 18.07
CA VAL A 24 0.24 1.09 18.70
C VAL A 24 1.17 2.18 19.26
N ASP A 25 1.65 1.97 20.48
CA ASP A 25 2.52 2.93 21.16
C ASP A 25 3.98 2.51 20.97
N VAL A 26 4.71 3.25 20.13
CA VAL A 26 6.09 2.91 19.74
C VAL A 26 7.06 4.03 20.09
N GLY A 27 8.31 3.65 20.34
CA GLY A 27 9.42 4.57 20.61
C GLY A 27 9.91 5.29 19.37
N LYS A 28 11.05 5.99 19.51
CA LYS A 28 11.81 6.47 18.35
C LYS A 28 12.48 5.34 17.58
N ASP A 29 12.82 4.26 18.26
CA ASP A 29 13.34 3.05 17.66
C ASP A 29 12.23 2.00 17.61
N LEU A 30 12.13 1.31 16.48
CA LEU A 30 11.19 0.25 16.22
C LEU A 30 11.96 -0.94 15.63
N ASP A 31 11.85 -2.07 16.30
CA ASP A 31 12.27 -3.38 15.84
C ASP A 31 11.00 -4.25 15.71
N GLY A 32 10.89 -4.99 14.61
CA GLY A 32 9.72 -5.79 14.30
C GLY A 32 9.72 -6.23 12.83
N SER A 33 8.56 -6.22 12.20
CA SER A 33 8.42 -6.67 10.82
C SER A 33 7.60 -5.69 9.98
N THR A 34 7.78 -5.74 8.67
CA THR A 34 6.95 -5.09 7.67
C THR A 34 6.21 -6.19 6.89
N PRO A 35 4.87 -6.19 6.81
CA PRO A 35 4.21 -6.89 5.72
C PRO A 35 4.70 -6.32 4.37
N PRO A 36 4.45 -6.99 3.22
CA PRO A 36 4.70 -6.46 1.89
C PRO A 36 3.84 -5.22 1.58
N SER A 37 4.09 -4.11 2.28
CA SER A 37 3.22 -2.96 2.40
C SER A 37 4.02 -1.69 2.47
N VAL A 38 3.69 -0.78 1.57
CA VAL A 38 4.27 0.56 1.48
C VAL A 38 3.15 1.56 1.26
N PHE A 39 3.44 2.83 1.50
CA PHE A 39 2.56 3.91 1.07
C PHE A 39 3.34 4.95 0.28
N ILE A 40 2.65 5.55 -0.70
CA ILE A 40 3.13 6.70 -1.46
C ILE A 40 2.07 7.79 -1.36
N GLY A 41 2.43 8.88 -0.71
CA GLY A 41 1.56 10.05 -0.51
C GLY A 41 1.30 10.81 -1.81
N ARG A 42 0.24 11.61 -1.82
CA ARG A 42 -0.13 12.49 -2.95
C ARG A 42 0.19 13.96 -2.72
N TRP A 43 0.42 14.34 -1.47
CA TRP A 43 0.70 15.72 -1.07
C TRP A 43 2.10 16.12 -1.52
N SER A 44 2.25 17.37 -1.98
CA SER A 44 3.51 17.96 -2.46
C SER A 44 4.08 17.43 -3.79
N TYR A 45 3.27 16.67 -4.55
CA TYR A 45 3.67 16.13 -5.86
C TYR A 45 4.29 17.23 -6.76
N PRO A 46 5.46 16.98 -7.40
CA PRO A 46 6.09 15.69 -7.65
C PRO A 46 7.03 15.17 -6.56
N LYS A 47 7.16 15.84 -5.41
CA LYS A 47 7.83 15.27 -4.23
C LYS A 47 6.81 14.67 -3.29
N VAL A 48 6.96 13.40 -2.95
CA VAL A 48 5.95 12.65 -2.19
C VAL A 48 6.55 12.08 -0.92
N TYR A 49 5.75 12.03 0.14
CA TYR A 49 6.10 11.19 1.28
C TYR A 49 5.92 9.73 0.90
N ALA A 50 6.99 8.95 0.97
CA ALA A 50 7.00 7.52 0.72
C ALA A 50 7.58 6.78 1.92
N GLY A 51 7.19 5.53 2.12
CA GLY A 51 7.84 4.69 3.11
C GLY A 51 7.12 3.39 3.43
N PRO A 52 7.72 2.57 4.32
CA PRO A 52 7.20 1.27 4.72
C PRO A 52 6.03 1.41 5.69
N MET A 53 5.29 0.32 5.83
CA MET A 53 4.29 0.14 6.89
C MET A 53 4.78 -0.97 7.82
N MET A 54 5.21 -0.63 9.03
CA MET A 54 5.89 -1.54 9.96
C MET A 54 5.03 -1.83 11.19
N VAL A 55 5.33 -2.90 11.91
CA VAL A 55 4.68 -3.23 13.18
C VAL A 55 5.73 -3.62 14.21
N PRO A 56 5.55 -3.27 15.50
CA PRO A 56 6.49 -3.61 16.57
C PRO A 56 6.28 -5.04 17.07
N GLN A 57 6.26 -5.99 16.14
CA GLN A 57 6.17 -7.42 16.39
C GLN A 57 6.99 -8.16 15.34
N LEU A 58 7.70 -9.20 15.77
CA LEU A 58 8.45 -10.07 14.87
C LEU A 58 7.56 -11.19 14.35
N GLY A 59 7.84 -11.65 13.13
CA GLY A 59 7.21 -12.80 12.51
C GLY A 59 6.21 -12.46 11.41
N ASP A 60 5.24 -13.35 11.20
CA ASP A 60 4.34 -13.22 10.05
C ASP A 60 3.24 -12.18 10.29
N THR A 61 3.36 -11.06 9.59
CA THR A 61 2.47 -9.90 9.63
C THR A 61 1.71 -9.72 8.31
N TYR A 62 1.82 -10.69 7.39
CA TYR A 62 1.33 -10.61 6.01
C TYR A 62 -0.18 -10.34 5.97
N ILE A 63 -0.92 -10.97 6.88
CA ILE A 63 -2.37 -10.79 7.00
C ILE A 63 -2.78 -9.34 7.30
N MET A 64 -1.90 -8.51 7.87
CA MET A 64 -2.24 -7.13 8.27
C MET A 64 -2.47 -6.18 7.07
N ASP A 65 -1.95 -6.52 5.89
CA ASP A 65 -2.17 -5.77 4.64
C ASP A 65 -2.44 -6.70 3.45
N SER A 66 -3.29 -7.70 3.68
CA SER A 66 -3.75 -8.67 2.68
C SER A 66 -5.28 -8.68 2.54
N PRO A 67 -5.89 -7.64 1.91
CA PRO A 67 -7.33 -7.53 1.75
C PRO A 67 -8.00 -8.75 1.14
N GLU A 68 -7.33 -9.43 0.20
CA GLU A 68 -7.80 -10.62 -0.47
C GLU A 68 -7.98 -11.82 0.47
N GLN A 69 -7.28 -11.86 1.60
CA GLN A 69 -7.35 -12.95 2.58
C GLN A 69 -8.40 -12.69 3.67
N TRP A 70 -8.72 -11.42 3.98
CA TRP A 70 -9.53 -11.08 5.15
C TRP A 70 -10.91 -11.74 5.15
N ILE A 71 -11.61 -11.75 4.01
CA ILE A 71 -12.93 -12.36 3.91
C ILE A 71 -12.83 -13.88 4.00
N GLY A 72 -11.89 -14.49 3.27
CA GLY A 72 -11.71 -15.95 3.27
C GLY A 72 -11.30 -16.51 4.64
N GLU A 73 -10.61 -15.70 5.45
CA GLU A 73 -10.22 -16.04 6.82
C GLU A 73 -11.21 -15.57 7.91
N ASN A 74 -12.40 -15.09 7.52
CA ASN A 74 -13.44 -14.63 8.44
C ASN A 74 -12.98 -13.52 9.43
N LYS A 75 -12.13 -12.60 8.98
CA LYS A 75 -11.69 -11.45 9.81
C LYS A 75 -12.87 -10.50 10.06
N THR A 76 -13.00 -10.05 11.29
CA THR A 76 -14.01 -9.07 11.68
C THR A 76 -13.63 -7.66 11.24
N GLN A 77 -14.58 -6.73 11.29
CA GLN A 77 -14.29 -5.32 11.02
C GLN A 77 -13.29 -4.77 12.05
N GLU A 78 -13.41 -5.19 13.31
CA GLU A 78 -12.51 -4.85 14.41
C GLU A 78 -11.09 -5.36 14.14
N ASP A 79 -10.93 -6.59 13.65
CA ASP A 79 -9.62 -7.14 13.27
C ASP A 79 -8.97 -6.28 12.18
N ILE A 80 -9.72 -5.97 11.11
CA ILE A 80 -9.21 -5.19 9.98
C ILE A 80 -8.81 -3.78 10.44
N ILE A 81 -9.64 -3.12 11.24
CA ILE A 81 -9.31 -1.81 11.81
C ILE A 81 -8.06 -1.91 12.68
N GLY A 82 -7.95 -2.94 13.52
CA GLY A 82 -6.78 -3.22 14.35
C GLY A 82 -5.50 -3.38 13.51
N TYR A 83 -5.56 -4.16 12.43
CA TYR A 83 -4.44 -4.32 11.50
C TYR A 83 -3.97 -2.97 10.96
N ARG A 84 -4.90 -2.13 10.48
CA ARG A 84 -4.58 -0.83 9.88
C ARG A 84 -4.02 0.17 10.89
N LEU A 85 -4.52 0.18 12.12
CA LEU A 85 -4.09 1.11 13.17
C LEU A 85 -2.77 0.71 13.84
N ASN A 86 -2.38 -0.56 13.75
CA ASN A 86 -1.11 -1.06 14.25
C ASN A 86 0.06 -0.87 13.27
N LEU A 87 -0.24 -0.58 11.99
CA LEU A 87 0.80 -0.28 10.99
C LEU A 87 1.36 1.13 11.21
N VAL A 88 2.58 1.18 11.74
CA VAL A 88 3.41 2.38 11.91
C VAL A 88 3.95 2.81 10.56
N ARG A 89 3.67 4.05 10.18
CA ARG A 89 4.09 4.63 8.91
C ARG A 89 5.36 5.45 9.09
N GLY A 90 6.49 4.91 8.62
CA GLY A 90 7.71 5.71 8.48
C GLY A 90 7.72 6.44 7.14
N LYS A 91 8.11 7.72 7.10
CA LYS A 91 8.02 8.53 5.87
C LYS A 91 9.30 9.29 5.58
N GLN A 92 9.67 9.35 4.30
CA GLN A 92 10.71 10.24 3.78
C GLN A 92 10.15 11.00 2.57
N LEU A 93 10.57 12.26 2.38
CA LEU A 93 10.18 13.06 1.23
C LEU A 93 11.12 12.74 0.05
N ILE A 94 10.57 12.20 -1.03
CA ILE A 94 11.31 11.68 -2.19
C ILE A 94 10.76 12.29 -3.48
N ASP A 95 11.63 12.61 -4.44
CA ASP A 95 11.18 12.95 -5.80
C ASP A 95 10.69 11.70 -6.52
N ILE A 96 9.53 11.74 -7.17
CA ILE A 96 8.94 10.57 -7.81
C ILE A 96 9.83 9.89 -8.85
N LYS A 97 10.83 10.58 -9.42
CA LYS A 97 11.75 10.02 -10.41
C LYS A 97 13.02 9.43 -9.80
N ASP A 98 13.26 9.64 -8.51
CA ASP A 98 14.44 9.18 -7.79
C ASP A 98 14.31 7.70 -7.39
N LEU A 99 14.20 6.83 -8.38
CA LEU A 99 14.01 5.39 -8.18
C LEU A 99 15.30 4.65 -7.80
N GLU A 100 16.46 5.24 -8.09
CA GLU A 100 17.79 4.72 -7.73
C GLU A 100 18.20 5.14 -6.30
N ASN A 101 17.28 5.73 -5.54
CA ASN A 101 17.48 6.07 -4.15
C ASN A 101 17.51 4.79 -3.30
N PRO A 102 18.53 4.55 -2.45
CA PRO A 102 18.60 3.33 -1.63
C PRO A 102 17.38 3.11 -0.74
N PHE A 103 16.71 4.17 -0.30
CA PHE A 103 15.45 4.06 0.45
C PHE A 103 14.31 3.56 -0.45
N VAL A 104 14.23 4.04 -1.69
CA VAL A 104 13.21 3.59 -2.67
C VAL A 104 13.45 2.15 -3.11
N GLU A 105 14.70 1.74 -3.28
CA GLU A 105 15.05 0.34 -3.56
C GLU A 105 14.52 -0.59 -2.46
N LYS A 106 14.67 -0.23 -1.18
CA LYS A 106 14.05 -0.99 -0.07
C LYS A 106 12.52 -1.01 -0.16
N LEU A 107 11.88 0.07 -0.58
CA LEU A 107 10.42 0.07 -0.80
C LEU A 107 10.01 -0.84 -1.97
N GLN A 108 10.85 -0.94 -3.01
CA GLN A 108 10.65 -1.87 -4.11
C GLN A 108 10.79 -3.31 -3.62
N ASP A 109 11.84 -3.62 -2.86
CA ASP A 109 12.03 -4.92 -2.22
C ASP A 109 10.79 -5.34 -1.41
N ILE A 110 10.32 -4.46 -0.50
CA ILE A 110 9.12 -4.71 0.32
C ILE A 110 7.88 -4.93 -0.55
N SER A 111 7.69 -4.13 -1.60
CA SER A 111 6.51 -4.21 -2.45
C SER A 111 6.49 -5.47 -3.33
N LEU A 112 7.66 -6.03 -3.63
CA LEU A 112 7.82 -7.24 -4.43
C LEU A 112 7.89 -8.51 -3.55
N ALA A 113 7.95 -8.35 -2.23
CA ALA A 113 8.10 -9.44 -1.29
C ALA A 113 6.92 -10.42 -1.31
N SER A 114 7.23 -11.71 -1.25
CA SER A 114 6.24 -12.78 -1.14
C SER A 114 5.78 -13.05 0.30
N LYS A 115 6.44 -12.44 1.30
CA LYS A 115 6.23 -12.67 2.74
C LYS A 115 6.58 -11.43 3.55
N SER A 116 6.15 -11.41 4.81
CA SER A 116 6.62 -10.47 5.84
C SER A 116 8.14 -10.47 5.94
N ILE A 117 8.72 -9.29 6.20
CA ILE A 117 10.16 -9.07 6.28
C ILE A 117 10.47 -8.47 7.64
N ASP A 118 11.50 -8.96 8.32
CA ASP A 118 11.98 -8.34 9.56
C ASP A 118 12.67 -7.01 9.24
N SER A 119 12.41 -6.01 10.06
CA SER A 119 12.76 -4.62 9.75
C SER A 119 13.02 -3.80 11.00
N GLU A 120 14.01 -2.92 10.90
CA GLU A 120 14.38 -1.99 11.96
C GLU A 120 14.29 -0.54 11.44
N ALA A 121 13.77 0.36 12.28
CA ALA A 121 13.68 1.77 11.97
C ALA A 121 14.02 2.66 13.16
N THR A 122 14.76 3.74 12.89
CA THR A 122 14.91 4.88 13.79
C THR A 122 14.18 6.07 13.20
N PHE A 123 13.29 6.69 13.99
CA PHE A 123 12.52 7.87 13.65
C PHE A 123 13.09 9.12 14.31
N GLY A 124 13.03 10.26 13.63
CA GLY A 124 13.47 11.53 14.22
C GLY A 124 12.62 12.00 15.40
N SER A 125 11.36 11.58 15.44
CA SER A 125 10.41 11.80 16.53
C SER A 125 9.58 10.55 16.79
N ARG A 126 9.04 10.41 18.00
CA ARG A 126 8.07 9.34 18.31
C ARG A 126 6.94 9.34 17.26
N PRO A 127 6.68 8.23 16.56
CA PRO A 127 5.51 8.11 15.71
C PRO A 127 4.26 8.45 16.50
N SER A 128 3.41 9.29 15.91
CA SER A 128 2.18 9.72 16.58
C SER A 128 1.05 9.97 15.59
N GLY A 129 -0.15 10.11 16.15
CA GLY A 129 -1.38 10.28 15.43
C GLY A 129 -2.00 8.97 14.97
N ALA A 130 -3.26 9.02 14.63
CA ALA A 130 -3.94 8.03 13.81
C ALA A 130 -4.88 8.83 12.92
N MET A 131 -4.96 8.47 11.64
CA MET A 131 -5.86 9.17 10.72
C MET A 131 -6.96 8.22 10.29
N PHE A 132 -8.19 8.67 10.50
CA PHE A 132 -9.38 8.11 9.91
C PHE A 132 -9.98 9.21 9.04
N SER A 133 -10.13 8.95 7.74
CA SER A 133 -10.74 9.92 6.83
C SER A 133 -11.70 9.21 5.87
N GLU A 134 -12.64 9.95 5.29
CA GLU A 134 -13.50 9.42 4.23
C GLU A 134 -12.72 9.03 2.98
N GLU A 135 -11.54 9.61 2.77
CA GLU A 135 -10.79 9.52 1.52
C GLU A 135 -9.60 8.57 1.58
N SER A 136 -9.25 8.09 2.78
CA SER A 136 -8.09 7.22 3.02
C SER A 136 -8.46 6.10 3.98
N THR A 137 -7.88 4.92 3.76
CA THR A 137 -7.95 3.86 4.78
C THR A 137 -7.42 4.38 6.10
N PRO A 138 -7.93 3.87 7.24
CA PRO A 138 -7.32 4.12 8.53
C PRO A 138 -5.84 3.77 8.48
N HIS A 139 -5.03 4.54 9.17
CA HIS A 139 -3.62 4.20 9.34
C HIS A 139 -3.14 4.58 10.74
N GLY A 140 -2.18 3.79 11.21
CA GLY A 140 -1.50 4.01 12.47
C GLY A 140 -0.59 5.25 12.49
N PRO A 141 0.25 5.33 13.53
CA PRO A 141 1.07 6.50 13.80
C PRO A 141 2.17 6.69 12.77
N SER A 142 2.61 7.93 12.60
CA SER A 142 3.63 8.26 11.60
C SER A 142 4.72 9.19 12.12
N ALA A 143 5.93 9.02 11.60
CA ALA A 143 7.06 9.92 11.82
C ALA A 143 8.04 9.87 10.65
N LEU A 144 8.92 10.88 10.57
CA LEU A 144 10.02 10.87 9.61
C LEU A 144 11.02 9.77 9.97
N ILE A 145 11.44 8.99 8.98
CA ILE A 145 12.52 8.00 9.12
C ILE A 145 13.87 8.69 9.05
N GLU A 146 14.78 8.34 9.96
CA GLU A 146 16.21 8.69 9.91
C GLU A 146 17.06 7.50 9.45
N LYS A 147 16.73 6.29 9.91
CA LYS A 147 17.36 5.04 9.49
C LYS A 147 16.31 3.97 9.29
N PHE A 148 16.49 3.15 8.27
CA PHE A 148 15.59 2.04 7.99
C PHE A 148 16.39 0.90 7.36
N ASP A 149 16.23 -0.30 7.90
CA ASP A 149 16.80 -1.51 7.34
C ASP A 149 15.80 -2.66 7.31
N ILE A 150 16.03 -3.59 6.39
CA ILE A 150 15.23 -4.78 6.18
C ILE A 150 16.13 -5.99 5.97
N ASP A 151 15.65 -7.14 6.42
CA ASP A 151 16.29 -8.41 6.15
C ASP A 151 16.15 -8.84 4.69
N ALA A 152 16.87 -9.92 4.32
CA ALA A 152 16.85 -10.46 2.97
C ALA A 152 15.43 -10.83 2.50
N VAL A 153 15.07 -10.35 1.32
CA VAL A 153 13.70 -10.48 0.79
C VAL A 153 13.62 -11.60 -0.25
N LYS A 154 12.58 -12.43 -0.14
CA LYS A 154 12.17 -13.32 -1.23
C LYS A 154 11.05 -12.67 -2.03
N TRP A 155 11.33 -12.32 -3.28
CA TRP A 155 10.33 -11.73 -4.17
C TRP A 155 9.29 -12.74 -4.67
N ASP A 156 8.10 -12.25 -4.97
CA ASP A 156 7.11 -12.98 -5.76
C ASP A 156 7.60 -13.11 -7.21
N LYS A 157 7.47 -14.32 -7.78
CA LYS A 157 8.03 -14.65 -9.10
C LYS A 157 7.41 -13.85 -10.24
N GLN A 158 6.11 -13.54 -10.16
CA GLN A 158 5.42 -12.82 -11.24
C GLN A 158 5.73 -11.32 -11.18
N LEU A 159 5.81 -10.77 -9.97
CA LEU A 159 6.23 -9.40 -9.75
C LEU A 159 7.70 -9.19 -10.13
N GLU A 160 8.59 -10.11 -9.74
CA GLU A 160 10.01 -10.12 -10.12
C GLU A 160 10.19 -10.10 -11.63
N LYS A 161 9.49 -10.99 -12.34
CA LYS A 161 9.55 -11.03 -13.81
C LYS A 161 9.12 -9.71 -14.44
N SER A 162 8.07 -9.08 -13.90
CA SER A 162 7.56 -7.80 -14.39
C SER A 162 8.50 -6.64 -14.06
N PHE A 163 9.24 -6.75 -12.95
CA PHE A 163 10.22 -5.75 -12.53
C PHE A 163 11.40 -5.68 -13.50
N TYR A 164 11.97 -6.83 -13.86
CA TYR A 164 13.10 -6.89 -14.78
C TYR A 164 12.75 -6.63 -16.25
N ASP A 165 11.48 -6.77 -16.64
CA ASP A 165 11.01 -6.41 -17.98
C ASP A 165 10.86 -4.89 -18.13
N THR A 166 11.90 -4.27 -18.66
CA THR A 166 12.03 -2.81 -18.77
C THR A 166 11.35 -2.22 -20.01
N ASP A 167 10.91 -3.06 -20.94
CA ASP A 167 10.22 -2.69 -22.19
C ASP A 167 8.72 -3.04 -22.17
N LEU A 168 8.25 -3.74 -21.13
CA LEU A 168 6.83 -4.01 -20.90
C LEU A 168 6.06 -2.75 -20.54
N LYS A 169 4.95 -2.48 -21.24
CA LYS A 169 4.07 -1.36 -20.89
C LYS A 169 3.35 -1.65 -19.57
N ALA A 170 3.16 -0.62 -18.75
CA ALA A 170 2.52 -0.77 -17.44
C ALA A 170 1.10 -1.37 -17.54
N ARG A 171 0.33 -1.00 -18.57
CA ARG A 171 -1.01 -1.58 -18.83
C ARG A 171 -0.94 -3.09 -19.09
N GLU A 172 0.02 -3.52 -19.90
CA GLU A 172 0.24 -4.93 -20.24
C GLU A 172 0.74 -5.71 -19.02
N ALA A 173 1.63 -5.12 -18.21
CA ALA A 173 2.07 -5.70 -16.94
C ALA A 173 0.91 -5.94 -15.99
N VAL A 174 0.02 -4.95 -15.78
CA VAL A 174 -1.17 -5.11 -14.93
C VAL A 174 -2.06 -6.26 -15.41
N MET A 175 -2.37 -6.32 -16.71
CA MET A 175 -3.18 -7.41 -17.25
C MET A 175 -2.50 -8.77 -17.15
N ASN A 176 -1.18 -8.85 -17.39
CA ASN A 176 -0.41 -10.07 -17.26
C ASN A 176 -0.38 -10.60 -15.82
N LEU A 177 -0.28 -9.72 -14.83
CA LEU A 177 -0.32 -10.07 -13.41
C LEU A 177 -1.75 -10.51 -13.01
N HIS A 178 -2.77 -9.78 -13.46
CA HIS A 178 -4.17 -10.12 -13.23
C HIS A 178 -4.53 -11.52 -13.78
N ASN A 179 -4.15 -11.80 -15.02
CA ASN A 179 -4.39 -13.09 -15.68
C ASN A 179 -3.64 -14.27 -15.04
N LYS A 180 -2.72 -14.00 -14.12
CA LYS A 180 -1.97 -15.00 -13.35
C LYS A 180 -2.37 -15.03 -11.88
N ASP A 181 -3.52 -14.44 -11.55
CA ASP A 181 -4.09 -14.42 -10.20
C ASP A 181 -3.17 -13.79 -9.14
N VAL A 182 -2.30 -12.86 -9.55
CA VAL A 182 -1.53 -12.07 -8.58
C VAL A 182 -2.51 -11.19 -7.80
N PRO A 183 -2.45 -11.15 -6.46
CA PRO A 183 -3.37 -10.34 -5.65
C PRO A 183 -3.39 -8.88 -6.11
N PHE A 184 -4.59 -8.30 -6.19
CA PHE A 184 -4.77 -6.91 -6.63
C PHE A 184 -3.98 -5.92 -5.78
N SER A 185 -3.94 -6.16 -4.47
CA SER A 185 -3.20 -5.39 -3.48
C SER A 185 -1.68 -5.44 -3.72
N ALA A 186 -1.15 -6.58 -4.15
CA ALA A 186 0.26 -6.72 -4.51
C ALA A 186 0.57 -5.97 -5.82
N MET A 187 -0.30 -6.10 -6.83
CA MET A 187 -0.15 -5.38 -8.11
C MET A 187 -0.12 -3.87 -7.93
N GLN A 188 -1.06 -3.29 -7.17
CA GLN A 188 -1.11 -1.84 -6.93
C GLN A 188 0.09 -1.32 -6.12
N LYS A 189 0.61 -2.12 -5.17
CA LYS A 189 1.77 -1.76 -4.35
C LYS A 189 3.03 -1.73 -5.20
N ALA A 190 3.27 -2.79 -5.97
CA ALA A 190 4.35 -2.84 -6.95
C ALA A 190 4.25 -1.71 -8.00
N PHE A 191 3.05 -1.41 -8.50
CA PHE A 191 2.84 -0.26 -9.40
C PHE A 191 3.23 1.06 -8.73
N SER A 192 2.85 1.25 -7.45
CA SER A 192 3.10 2.50 -6.71
C SER A 192 4.58 2.84 -6.52
N VAL A 193 5.45 1.84 -6.43
CA VAL A 193 6.90 2.03 -6.32
C VAL A 193 7.61 2.07 -7.68
N GLY A 194 6.84 2.12 -8.77
CA GLY A 194 7.38 2.14 -10.13
C GLY A 194 8.03 0.82 -10.52
N ALA A 195 7.60 -0.32 -9.96
CA ALA A 195 8.25 -1.61 -10.17
C ALA A 195 8.23 -2.05 -11.65
N PHE A 196 7.18 -1.75 -12.39
CA PHE A 196 7.02 -2.20 -13.77
C PHE A 196 6.47 -1.10 -14.69
N GLY A 197 6.60 -1.31 -15.99
CA GLY A 197 6.38 -0.30 -17.02
C GLY A 197 7.65 0.04 -17.79
N LEU A 198 7.52 0.83 -18.87
CA LEU A 198 8.67 1.27 -19.66
C LEU A 198 9.67 2.01 -18.77
N LYS A 199 10.95 1.59 -18.76
CA LYS A 199 11.99 2.11 -17.84
C LYS A 199 12.02 3.63 -17.76
N LYS A 200 12.01 4.31 -18.92
CA LYS A 200 12.03 5.78 -19.01
C LYS A 200 10.82 6.50 -18.39
N ASN A 201 9.73 5.77 -18.15
CA ASN A 201 8.47 6.30 -17.62
C ASN A 201 8.17 5.81 -16.20
N ARG A 202 8.97 4.90 -15.64
CA ARG A 202 8.81 4.44 -14.25
C ARG A 202 9.01 5.62 -13.29
N LYS A 203 8.18 5.67 -12.26
CA LYS A 203 8.19 6.69 -11.21
C LYS A 203 7.38 6.19 -10.02
N LEU A 204 7.59 6.78 -8.85
CA LEU A 204 6.66 6.63 -7.74
C LEU A 204 5.30 7.20 -8.12
N VAL A 205 4.25 6.43 -7.84
CA VAL A 205 2.86 6.80 -8.09
C VAL A 205 2.12 6.79 -6.76
N PRO A 206 1.47 7.90 -6.36
CA PRO A 206 0.66 7.95 -5.15
C PRO A 206 -0.31 6.76 -5.05
N THR A 207 -0.40 6.12 -3.88
CA THR A 207 -1.13 4.87 -3.69
C THR A 207 -2.56 4.92 -4.24
N ARG A 208 -3.27 6.04 -4.04
CA ARG A 208 -4.62 6.25 -4.58
C ARG A 208 -4.65 6.21 -6.11
N TRP A 209 -3.67 6.82 -6.76
CA TRP A 209 -3.58 6.82 -8.22
C TRP A 209 -3.21 5.43 -8.73
N SER A 210 -2.37 4.68 -8.02
CA SER A 210 -2.06 3.28 -8.36
C SER A 210 -3.28 2.37 -8.27
N ILE A 211 -4.09 2.51 -7.20
CA ILE A 211 -5.39 1.83 -7.08
C ILE A 211 -6.24 2.10 -8.32
N THR A 212 -6.49 3.37 -8.63
CA THR A 212 -7.32 3.76 -9.77
C THR A 212 -6.73 3.32 -11.11
N ALA A 213 -5.42 3.44 -11.32
CA ALA A 213 -4.77 3.06 -12.57
C ALA A 213 -4.86 1.55 -12.83
N CYS A 214 -4.62 0.72 -11.81
CA CYS A 214 -4.76 -0.73 -11.92
C CYS A 214 -6.24 -1.13 -12.14
N ASP A 215 -7.15 -0.59 -11.32
CA ASP A 215 -8.59 -0.86 -11.39
C ASP A 215 -9.16 -0.51 -12.77
N SER A 216 -8.95 0.72 -13.24
CA SER A 216 -9.42 1.17 -14.56
C SER A 216 -8.79 0.37 -15.70
N THR A 217 -7.52 -0.04 -15.58
CA THR A 217 -6.87 -0.88 -16.60
C THR A 217 -7.57 -2.22 -16.77
N ILE A 218 -7.87 -2.90 -15.66
CA ILE A 218 -8.53 -4.19 -15.64
C ILE A 218 -9.99 -4.03 -16.10
N ALA A 219 -10.73 -3.08 -15.50
CA ALA A 219 -12.12 -2.83 -15.81
C ALA A 219 -12.34 -2.48 -17.29
N ASP A 220 -11.51 -1.60 -17.86
CA ASP A 220 -11.58 -1.26 -19.29
C ASP A 220 -11.29 -2.45 -20.20
N SER A 221 -10.44 -3.39 -19.76
CA SER A 221 -10.16 -4.61 -20.52
C SER A 221 -11.36 -5.55 -20.51
N LEU A 222 -11.88 -5.84 -19.30
CA LEU A 222 -13.05 -6.71 -19.12
C LEU A 222 -14.29 -6.14 -19.81
N LEU A 223 -14.50 -4.83 -19.77
CA LEU A 223 -15.63 -4.17 -20.44
C LEU A 223 -15.59 -4.39 -21.97
N LYS A 224 -14.41 -4.43 -22.59
CA LYS A 224 -14.29 -4.73 -24.02
C LYS A 224 -14.72 -6.16 -24.32
N GLU A 225 -14.36 -7.10 -23.47
CA GLU A 225 -14.74 -8.51 -23.59
C GLU A 225 -16.25 -8.69 -23.40
N VAL A 226 -16.81 -8.12 -22.33
CA VAL A 226 -18.25 -8.21 -21.99
C VAL A 226 -19.14 -7.69 -23.13
N ARG A 227 -18.73 -6.64 -23.84
CA ARG A 227 -19.47 -6.08 -24.99
C ARG A 227 -19.62 -7.04 -26.18
N HIS A 228 -18.83 -8.10 -26.24
CA HIS A 228 -18.92 -9.12 -27.29
C HIS A 228 -19.88 -10.26 -26.94
N TYR A 229 -20.40 -10.31 -25.71
CA TYR A 229 -21.39 -11.31 -25.32
C TYR A 229 -22.80 -10.90 -25.78
N PRO A 230 -23.66 -11.87 -26.13
CA PRO A 230 -25.05 -11.59 -26.44
C PRO A 230 -25.75 -10.97 -25.23
N ILE A 231 -26.68 -10.05 -25.48
CA ILE A 231 -27.56 -9.50 -24.45
C ILE A 231 -28.38 -10.65 -23.88
N MET A 232 -28.38 -10.82 -22.55
CA MET A 232 -29.30 -11.72 -21.90
C MET A 232 -30.66 -11.05 -21.82
N ASP A 233 -31.52 -11.30 -22.80
CA ASP A 233 -32.96 -11.03 -22.66
C ASP A 233 -33.56 -12.09 -21.73
N SER A 234 -34.14 -11.66 -20.61
CA SER A 234 -34.94 -12.48 -19.69
C SER A 234 -36.40 -12.06 -19.78
#